data_AF-A0A5E7ME18-F1
#
_entry.id   AF-A0A5E7ME18-F1
#
_cell.length_a   1.000
_cell.length_b   1.000
_cell.length_c   1.000
_cell.angle_alpha   90.00
_cell.angle_beta   90.00
_cell.angle_gamma   90.00
#
_symmetry.space_group_name_H-M   'P 1'
#
loop_
_entity.id
_entity.type
_entity.pdbx_description
1 polymer ?
#
loop_
_entity_poly.entity_id
_entity_poly.type
_entity_poly.pdbx_seq_one_letter_code
_entity_poly.pdbx_strand_id
1 'polypeptide(L)'
;MQSQPNSSNTPINVATRFNKSQYVSRTTSVIPFDFDGGAIRVITDELGDPWFVARDVADALGYAKPENAISRHCKAATTTPKQGGGFMTVIPERDVYRLVMRSKLVGAERFEEWVVGEVLPSIRKTGKFEAASPSSSKVVGELALMECYTRLLKPSPSSQVMMLAKIANNNGLESSFLPGCAIDAAPDAIGGSSMPTKAVTSLIIDNGFACTTRAFNLALEAHGFLKQLQRKNYKQEVVDFWSVTDKGLAYGKNLTSPQCPRETQPHWYVDRFPELAKLVGKA
;
A
#
# COMPACT_ATOMS: atom_id res chain seq x y z
N MET A 1 15.49 22.42 -66.01
CA MET A 1 14.72 23.50 -65.36
C MET A 1 14.59 23.11 -63.89
N GLN A 2 15.30 23.82 -63.01
CA GLN A 2 15.23 23.64 -61.56
C GLN A 2 13.95 24.32 -61.05
N SER A 3 13.14 23.59 -60.28
CA SER A 3 12.03 24.14 -59.51
C SER A 3 12.26 23.84 -58.03
N GLN A 4 12.34 24.91 -57.23
CA GLN A 4 12.43 24.85 -55.78
C GLN A 4 11.13 24.32 -55.15
N PRO A 5 11.18 23.67 -53.97
CA PRO A 5 10.00 23.54 -53.12
C PRO A 5 9.95 24.66 -52.07
N ASN A 6 8.77 25.28 -52.03
CA ASN A 6 8.30 26.33 -51.13
C ASN A 6 8.51 26.04 -49.64
N SER A 7 8.87 27.08 -48.90
CA SER A 7 8.71 27.18 -47.45
C SER A 7 7.23 27.21 -47.07
N SER A 8 6.72 26.18 -46.40
CA SER A 8 5.42 26.21 -45.73
C SER A 8 5.60 26.60 -44.26
N ASN A 9 5.20 27.82 -43.94
CA ASN A 9 5.01 28.29 -42.57
C ASN A 9 4.02 27.38 -41.83
N THR A 10 4.47 26.69 -40.79
CA THR A 10 3.58 25.99 -39.86
C THR A 10 2.92 27.02 -38.92
N PRO A 11 1.59 27.03 -38.77
CA PRO A 11 0.92 28.01 -37.93
C PRO A 11 1.24 27.81 -36.46
N ILE A 12 1.43 28.94 -35.78
CA ILE A 12 1.60 29.07 -34.33
C ILE A 12 0.48 28.29 -33.63
N ASN A 13 0.87 27.33 -32.80
CA ASN A 13 -0.03 26.49 -32.01
C ASN A 13 -0.82 27.38 -31.03
N VAL A 14 -2.09 27.68 -31.38
CA VAL A 14 -3.01 28.49 -30.56
C VAL A 14 -3.49 27.64 -29.40
N ALA A 15 -3.40 28.19 -28.18
CA ALA A 15 -3.75 27.52 -26.92
C ALA A 15 -5.11 26.80 -26.97
N THR A 16 -5.12 25.54 -26.56
CA THR A 16 -6.33 24.71 -26.42
C THR A 16 -7.31 25.36 -25.44
N ARG A 17 -8.54 25.62 -25.89
CA ARG A 17 -9.63 26.08 -25.00
C ARG A 17 -10.16 24.88 -24.21
N PHE A 18 -10.05 24.95 -22.89
CA PHE A 18 -10.61 23.94 -21.99
C PHE A 18 -12.13 23.90 -22.08
N ASN A 19 -12.70 22.76 -22.49
CA ASN A 19 -14.15 22.54 -22.51
C ASN A 19 -14.70 22.28 -21.10
N LYS A 20 -15.98 22.59 -20.90
CA LYS A 20 -16.71 22.68 -19.62
C LYS A 20 -16.70 21.44 -18.69
N SER A 21 -16.06 20.33 -19.04
CA SER A 21 -16.18 19.05 -18.33
C SER A 21 -14.85 18.45 -17.86
N GLN A 22 -13.79 19.23 -17.68
CA GLN A 22 -12.53 18.71 -17.16
C GLN A 22 -12.52 18.69 -15.63
N TYR A 23 -12.37 17.48 -15.07
CA TYR A 23 -12.38 17.23 -13.63
C TYR A 23 -11.12 17.84 -12.99
N VAL A 24 -11.32 18.82 -12.11
CA VAL A 24 -10.27 19.31 -11.22
C VAL A 24 -10.00 18.22 -10.19
N SER A 25 -8.96 17.41 -10.38
CA SER A 25 -8.47 16.55 -9.31
C SER A 25 -7.88 17.44 -8.22
N ARG A 26 -8.50 17.41 -7.04
CA ARG A 26 -7.99 18.19 -5.88
C ARG A 26 -6.65 17.69 -5.38
N THR A 27 -6.22 16.48 -5.74
CA THR A 27 -4.93 15.92 -5.30
C THR A 27 -4.51 14.79 -6.25
N THR A 28 -3.93 15.12 -7.40
CA THR A 28 -3.10 14.14 -8.12
C THR A 28 -1.67 14.38 -7.68
N SER A 29 -1.13 13.48 -6.85
CA SER A 29 0.29 13.45 -6.51
C SER A 29 1.08 13.01 -7.74
N VAL A 30 1.28 13.93 -8.69
CA VAL A 30 2.39 13.84 -9.63
C VAL A 30 3.64 14.02 -8.76
N ILE A 31 4.35 12.90 -8.53
CA ILE A 31 5.76 12.73 -8.09
C ILE A 31 6.36 13.97 -7.38
N PRO A 32 6.83 13.84 -6.12
CA PRO A 32 6.66 14.87 -5.08
C PRO A 32 7.39 16.16 -5.44
N PHE A 33 6.64 17.12 -5.98
CA PHE A 33 6.98 18.51 -5.79
C PHE A 33 6.51 18.90 -4.38
N ASP A 34 7.30 18.56 -3.36
CA ASP A 34 7.04 19.04 -2.01
C ASP A 34 7.50 20.50 -1.94
N PHE A 35 6.62 21.41 -2.36
CA PHE A 35 6.82 22.85 -2.19
C PHE A 35 6.57 23.24 -0.72
N ASP A 36 7.35 22.66 0.20
CA ASP A 36 7.24 22.83 1.65
C ASP A 36 5.77 22.76 2.15
N GLY A 37 4.99 21.77 1.67
CA GLY A 37 3.58 21.60 2.03
C GLY A 37 2.55 22.48 1.31
N GLY A 38 2.95 23.25 0.29
CA GLY A 38 2.05 24.03 -0.55
C GLY A 38 1.12 23.14 -1.40
N ALA A 39 -0.20 23.24 -1.19
CA ALA A 39 -1.18 22.50 -1.97
C ALA A 39 -1.31 23.08 -3.39
N ILE A 40 -0.80 22.37 -4.40
CA ILE A 40 -0.91 22.77 -5.80
C ILE A 40 -2.00 21.98 -6.50
N ARG A 41 -2.97 22.70 -7.08
CA ARG A 41 -4.01 22.09 -7.90
C ARG A 41 -3.53 21.85 -9.31
N VAL A 42 -3.88 20.68 -9.86
CA VAL A 42 -3.52 20.23 -11.21
C VAL A 42 -4.78 19.80 -11.96
N ILE A 43 -4.84 20.18 -13.23
CA ILE A 43 -5.87 19.78 -14.20
C ILE A 43 -5.15 18.98 -15.27
N THR A 44 -5.69 17.82 -15.63
CA THR A 44 -5.17 17.02 -16.75
C THR A 44 -6.00 17.31 -17.97
N ASP A 45 -5.36 17.62 -19.10
CA ASP A 45 -6.06 17.83 -20.36
C ASP A 45 -6.39 16.52 -21.08
N GLU A 46 -7.01 16.62 -22.26
CA GLU A 46 -7.44 15.45 -23.05
C GLU A 46 -6.27 14.60 -23.57
N LEU A 47 -5.06 15.17 -23.63
CA LEU A 47 -3.84 14.47 -24.05
C LEU A 47 -3.12 13.79 -22.87
N GLY A 48 -3.61 14.01 -21.64
CA GLY A 48 -2.98 13.52 -20.42
C GLY A 48 -1.92 14.47 -19.84
N ASP A 49 -1.74 15.66 -20.43
CA ASP A 49 -0.72 16.61 -19.97
C ASP A 49 -1.20 17.35 -18.71
N PRO A 50 -0.31 17.56 -17.71
CA PRO A 50 -0.66 18.30 -16.49
C PRO A 50 -0.60 19.82 -16.70
N TRP A 51 -1.64 20.48 -16.22
CA TRP A 51 -1.77 21.94 -16.14
C TRP A 51 -1.94 22.38 -14.69
N PHE A 52 -1.04 23.23 -14.22
CA PHE A 52 -0.94 23.64 -12.82
C PHE A 52 -1.64 24.97 -12.62
N VAL A 53 -2.35 25.14 -11.49
CA VAL A 53 -2.90 26.44 -11.15
C VAL A 53 -1.76 27.40 -10.83
N ALA A 54 -1.60 28.43 -11.66
CA ALA A 54 -0.40 29.25 -11.71
C ALA A 54 -0.14 30.01 -10.40
N ARG A 55 -1.23 30.45 -9.74
CA ARG A 55 -1.16 31.13 -8.45
C ARG A 55 -0.65 30.21 -7.34
N ASP A 56 -1.13 28.97 -7.29
CA ASP A 56 -0.69 28.00 -6.28
C ASP A 56 0.81 27.74 -6.39
N VAL A 57 1.32 27.58 -7.63
CA VAL A 57 2.76 27.40 -7.89
C VAL A 57 3.56 28.62 -7.44
N ALA A 58 3.13 29.84 -7.82
CA ALA A 58 3.85 31.05 -7.47
C ALA A 58 3.84 31.35 -5.97
N ASP A 59 2.71 31.10 -5.29
CA ASP A 59 2.58 31.23 -3.83
C ASP A 59 3.48 30.21 -3.13
N ALA A 60 3.49 28.95 -3.58
CA ALA A 60 4.31 27.89 -3.01
C ALA A 60 5.83 28.14 -3.19
N LEU A 61 6.22 28.82 -4.26
CA LEU A 61 7.61 29.29 -4.46
C LEU A 61 7.97 30.51 -3.60
N GLY A 62 6.99 31.20 -3.01
CA GLY A 62 7.18 32.38 -2.16
C GLY A 62 7.18 33.72 -2.92
N TYR A 63 6.59 33.79 -4.11
CA TYR A 63 6.49 35.06 -4.84
C TYR A 63 5.53 36.03 -4.14
N ALA A 64 6.01 37.21 -3.74
CA ALA A 64 5.17 38.24 -3.12
C ALA A 64 4.07 38.79 -4.04
N LYS A 65 4.27 38.73 -5.37
CA LYS A 65 3.31 39.15 -6.41
C LYS A 65 3.18 38.09 -7.49
N PRO A 66 2.34 37.05 -7.27
CA PRO A 66 2.16 35.93 -8.21
C PRO A 66 1.86 36.37 -9.64
N GLU A 67 0.98 37.35 -9.83
CA GLU A 67 0.55 37.79 -11.17
C GLU A 67 1.72 38.36 -11.98
N ASN A 68 2.64 39.07 -11.32
CA ASN A 68 3.84 39.60 -11.95
C ASN A 68 4.84 38.51 -12.31
N ALA A 69 4.99 37.50 -11.45
CA ALA A 69 5.86 36.37 -11.72
C ALA A 69 5.34 35.58 -12.95
N ILE A 70 4.04 35.28 -12.96
CA ILE A 70 3.39 34.57 -14.05
C ILE A 70 3.54 35.35 -15.37
N SER A 71 3.21 36.65 -15.37
CA SER A 71 3.29 37.46 -16.60
C SER A 71 4.72 37.62 -17.15
N ARG A 72 5.73 37.63 -16.27
CA ARG A 72 7.13 37.79 -16.64
C ARG A 72 7.80 36.51 -17.12
N HIS A 73 7.41 35.36 -16.58
CA HIS A 73 8.14 34.11 -16.74
C HIS A 73 7.41 33.06 -17.59
N CYS A 74 6.09 32.97 -17.48
CA CYS A 74 5.28 31.99 -18.19
C CYS A 74 4.99 32.45 -19.62
N LYS A 75 5.08 31.53 -20.59
CA LYS A 75 4.86 31.83 -22.01
C LYS A 75 3.53 31.32 -22.54
N ALA A 76 2.93 30.36 -21.86
CA ALA A 76 1.74 29.65 -22.29
C ALA A 76 0.69 29.58 -21.18
N ALA A 77 0.72 30.54 -20.26
CA ALA A 77 -0.36 30.73 -19.29
C ALA A 77 -1.68 30.95 -20.04
N THR A 78 -2.73 30.26 -19.60
CA THR A 78 -4.09 30.40 -20.14
C THR A 78 -5.09 30.39 -19.01
N THR A 79 -6.35 30.67 -19.33
CA THR A 79 -7.41 30.83 -18.35
C THR A 79 -8.46 29.74 -18.55
N THR A 80 -8.90 29.12 -17.46
CA THR A 80 -9.92 28.07 -17.46
C THR A 80 -11.06 28.40 -16.48
N PRO A 81 -12.31 27.98 -16.75
CA PRO A 81 -13.43 28.20 -15.83
C PRO A 81 -13.22 27.49 -14.48
N LYS A 82 -13.63 28.13 -13.40
CA LYS A 82 -13.64 27.53 -12.06
C LYS A 82 -15.03 26.94 -11.73
N GLN A 83 -15.07 25.81 -11.02
CA GLN A 83 -16.31 25.32 -10.40
C GLN A 83 -16.85 26.35 -9.40
N GLY A 84 -18.09 26.79 -9.59
CA GLY A 84 -18.72 27.84 -8.78
C GLY A 84 -18.60 29.26 -9.35
N GLY A 85 -18.09 29.40 -10.58
CA GLY A 85 -18.03 30.69 -11.29
C GLY A 85 -16.66 31.35 -11.24
N GLY A 86 -16.43 32.24 -12.21
CA GLY A 86 -15.15 32.90 -12.42
C GLY A 86 -14.14 32.06 -13.19
N PHE A 87 -12.92 32.57 -13.23
CA PHE A 87 -11.83 32.04 -14.03
C PHE A 87 -10.56 31.91 -13.21
N MET A 88 -9.70 30.94 -13.55
CA MET A 88 -8.37 30.79 -12.96
C MET A 88 -7.31 30.65 -14.04
N THR A 89 -6.11 31.14 -13.76
CA THR A 89 -4.95 30.98 -14.63
C THR A 89 -4.27 29.64 -14.37
N VAL A 90 -4.04 28.89 -15.43
CA VAL A 90 -3.29 27.64 -15.43
C VAL A 90 -2.06 27.75 -16.33
N ILE A 91 -1.00 27.06 -15.96
CA ILE A 91 0.27 27.03 -16.68
C ILE A 91 0.66 25.57 -16.94
N PRO A 92 1.22 25.26 -18.11
CA PRO A 92 1.75 23.93 -18.38
C PRO A 92 3.04 23.70 -17.58
N GLU A 93 3.43 22.43 -17.44
CA GLU A 93 4.64 22.02 -16.68
C GLU A 93 5.90 22.79 -17.09
N ARG A 94 6.10 23.02 -18.40
CA ARG A 94 7.23 23.82 -18.91
C ARG A 94 7.31 25.22 -18.31
N ASP A 95 6.18 25.84 -17.98
CA ASP A 95 6.14 27.18 -17.39
C ASP A 95 6.35 27.14 -15.88
N VAL A 96 6.04 26.02 -15.21
CA VAL A 96 6.47 25.76 -13.82
C VAL A 96 7.99 25.75 -13.76
N TYR A 97 8.66 24.99 -14.63
CA TYR A 97 10.12 24.98 -14.68
C TYR A 97 10.72 26.37 -14.97
N ARG A 98 10.07 27.17 -15.82
CA ARG A 98 10.52 28.55 -16.10
C ARG A 98 10.38 29.47 -14.90
N LEU A 99 9.37 29.28 -14.04
CA LEU A 99 9.24 30.02 -12.79
C LEU A 99 10.39 29.67 -11.85
N VAL A 100 10.65 28.36 -11.65
CA VAL A 100 11.73 27.91 -10.77
C VAL A 100 13.08 28.43 -11.25
N MET A 101 13.48 28.10 -12.48
CA MET A 101 14.81 28.38 -13.04
C MET A 101 15.11 29.87 -13.26
N ARG A 102 14.13 30.77 -13.04
CA ARG A 102 14.31 32.23 -13.14
C ARG A 102 14.07 32.94 -11.82
N SER A 103 13.81 32.19 -10.75
CA SER A 103 13.60 32.71 -9.42
C SER A 103 14.91 32.78 -8.65
N LYS A 104 14.95 33.61 -7.61
CA LYS A 104 16.01 33.66 -6.60
C LYS A 104 15.44 33.40 -5.19
N LEU A 105 14.27 32.78 -5.15
CA LEU A 105 13.57 32.45 -3.91
C LEU A 105 14.11 31.12 -3.38
N VAL A 106 14.25 31.00 -2.06
CA VAL A 106 14.85 29.82 -1.42
C VAL A 106 14.15 28.52 -1.84
N GLY A 107 12.81 28.51 -1.92
CA GLY A 107 12.07 27.32 -2.37
C GLY A 107 12.35 26.95 -3.83
N ALA A 108 12.58 27.95 -4.70
CA ALA A 108 12.95 27.72 -6.10
C ALA A 108 14.40 27.22 -6.24
N GLU A 109 15.34 27.80 -5.52
CA GLU A 109 16.76 27.39 -5.54
C GLU A 109 16.93 25.95 -5.04
N ARG A 110 16.19 25.55 -3.99
CA ARG A 110 16.20 24.16 -3.49
C ARG A 110 15.75 23.17 -4.57
N PHE A 111 14.67 23.49 -5.28
CA PHE A 111 14.17 22.64 -6.36
C PHE A 111 15.13 22.63 -7.56
N GLU A 112 15.65 23.79 -7.95
CA GLU A 112 16.66 23.90 -9.01
C GLU A 112 17.88 23.04 -8.69
N GLU A 113 18.46 23.17 -7.50
CA GLU A 113 19.64 22.42 -7.06
C GLU A 113 19.39 20.91 -7.10
N TRP A 114 18.22 20.45 -6.63
CA TRP A 114 17.84 19.04 -6.70
C TRP A 114 17.74 18.54 -8.16
N VAL A 115 17.12 19.32 -9.04
CA VAL A 115 17.01 18.95 -10.47
C VAL A 115 18.38 18.90 -11.14
N VAL A 116 19.22 19.91 -10.95
CA VAL A 116 20.51 20.00 -11.65
C VAL A 116 21.62 19.17 -11.00
N GLY A 117 21.54 18.91 -9.70
CA GLY A 117 22.52 18.15 -8.93
C GLY A 117 22.23 16.65 -8.86
N GLU A 118 20.95 16.25 -8.88
CA GLU A 118 20.54 14.86 -8.70
C GLU A 118 19.79 14.30 -9.92
N VAL A 119 18.70 14.93 -10.33
CA VAL A 119 17.80 14.39 -11.36
C VAL A 119 18.46 14.32 -12.72
N LEU A 120 18.90 15.46 -13.27
CA LEU A 120 19.50 15.53 -14.59
C LEU A 120 20.82 14.75 -14.66
N PRO A 121 21.72 14.79 -13.66
CA PRO A 121 22.91 13.95 -13.66
C PRO A 121 22.58 12.46 -13.65
N SER A 122 21.53 12.04 -12.94
CA SER A 122 21.08 10.64 -12.93
C SER A 122 20.57 10.23 -14.31
N ILE A 123 19.67 11.01 -14.92
CA ILE A 123 19.17 10.75 -16.28
C ILE A 123 20.32 10.67 -17.29
N ARG A 124 21.28 11.62 -17.23
CA ARG A 124 22.45 11.60 -18.12
C ARG A 124 23.29 10.32 -17.95
N LYS A 125 23.44 9.83 -16.71
CA LYS A 125 24.27 8.66 -16.40
C LYS A 125 23.59 7.34 -16.70
N THR A 126 22.29 7.22 -16.44
CA THR A 126 21.58 5.93 -16.44
C THR A 126 20.47 5.84 -17.50
N GLY A 127 20.15 6.95 -18.16
CA GLY A 127 19.02 7.07 -19.09
C GLY A 127 17.66 7.29 -18.40
N LYS A 128 17.58 7.28 -17.07
CA LYS A 128 16.32 7.46 -16.32
C LYS A 128 16.55 8.08 -14.94
N PHE A 129 15.52 8.73 -14.40
CA PHE A 129 15.47 9.08 -12.98
C PHE A 129 14.46 8.18 -12.29
N GLU A 130 14.90 7.45 -11.28
CA GLU A 130 14.02 6.70 -10.39
C GLU A 130 13.97 7.45 -9.07
N ALA A 131 12.86 8.15 -8.82
CA ALA A 131 12.61 8.67 -7.49
C ALA A 131 12.62 7.49 -6.51
N ALA A 132 13.36 7.61 -5.40
CA ALA A 132 13.34 6.63 -4.33
C ALA A 132 11.89 6.51 -3.82
N SER A 133 11.14 5.57 -4.38
CA SER A 133 9.80 5.30 -3.90
C SER A 133 9.94 4.79 -2.46
N PRO A 134 9.05 5.20 -1.54
CA PRO A 134 8.99 4.62 -0.19
C PRO A 134 8.65 3.11 -0.21
N SER A 135 8.59 2.48 -1.39
CA SER A 135 8.31 1.06 -1.60
C SER A 135 9.33 0.15 -0.91
N SER A 136 10.62 0.50 -0.91
CA SER A 136 11.65 -0.33 -0.29
C SER A 136 11.48 -0.40 1.24
N SER A 137 11.27 0.74 1.90
CA SER A 137 11.00 0.78 3.35
C SER A 137 9.67 0.13 3.73
N LYS A 138 8.65 0.25 2.87
CA LYS A 138 7.33 -0.34 3.11
C LYS A 138 7.38 -1.87 3.07
N VAL A 139 8.00 -2.45 2.03
CA VAL A 139 8.14 -3.90 1.89
C VAL A 139 8.91 -4.49 3.07
N VAL A 140 10.02 -3.84 3.47
CA VAL A 140 10.81 -4.26 4.65
C VAL A 140 9.96 -4.21 5.93
N GLY A 141 9.17 -3.15 6.13
CA GLY A 141 8.26 -3.05 7.27
C GLY A 141 7.18 -4.14 7.28
N GLU A 142 6.58 -4.44 6.13
CA GLU A 142 5.57 -5.49 5.99
C GLU A 142 6.16 -6.89 6.27
N LEU A 143 7.38 -7.18 5.80
CA LEU A 143 8.12 -8.40 6.09
C LEU A 143 8.46 -8.52 7.59
N ALA A 144 8.93 -7.44 8.23
CA ALA A 144 9.23 -7.44 9.66
C ALA A 144 7.98 -7.68 10.51
N LEU A 145 6.84 -7.08 10.13
CA LEU A 145 5.55 -7.32 10.78
C LEU A 145 5.11 -8.78 10.60
N MET A 146 5.26 -9.34 9.40
CA MET A 146 4.96 -10.75 9.14
C MET A 146 5.83 -11.67 10.02
N GLU A 147 7.14 -11.43 10.12
CA GLU A 147 8.04 -12.24 10.95
C GLU A 147 7.72 -12.15 12.45
N CYS A 148 7.39 -10.96 12.94
CA CYS A 148 6.90 -10.79 14.30
C CYS A 148 5.59 -11.57 14.53
N TYR A 149 4.66 -11.47 13.58
CA TYR A 149 3.39 -12.20 13.65
C TYR A 149 3.60 -13.72 13.63
N THR A 150 4.50 -14.24 12.78
CA THR A 150 4.78 -15.68 12.73
C THR A 150 5.39 -16.21 14.01
N ARG A 151 6.31 -15.47 14.64
CA ARG A 151 6.89 -15.85 15.95
C ARG A 151 5.87 -15.81 17.09
N LEU A 152 5.00 -14.80 17.09
CA LEU A 152 4.05 -14.58 18.20
C LEU A 152 2.84 -15.52 18.12
N LEU A 153 2.22 -15.60 16.94
CA LEU A 153 0.93 -16.25 16.74
C LEU A 153 1.02 -17.61 16.04
N LYS A 154 2.17 -17.94 15.45
CA LYS A 154 2.44 -19.25 14.82
C LYS A 154 1.32 -19.69 13.86
N PRO A 155 0.96 -18.84 12.88
CA PRO A 155 -0.09 -19.17 11.92
C PRO A 155 0.33 -20.37 11.08
N SER A 156 -0.66 -21.11 10.56
CA SER A 156 -0.41 -22.26 9.69
C SER A 156 0.46 -21.89 8.47
N PRO A 157 1.27 -22.83 7.94
CA PRO A 157 2.07 -22.60 6.74
C PRO A 157 1.25 -22.00 5.59
N SER A 158 0.03 -22.50 5.35
CA SER A 158 -0.86 -21.94 4.31
C SER A 158 -1.21 -20.47 4.54
N SER A 159 -1.41 -20.06 5.80
CA SER A 159 -1.67 -18.66 6.15
C SER A 159 -0.44 -17.78 5.90
N GLN A 160 0.76 -18.30 6.17
CA GLN A 160 2.02 -17.59 5.91
C GLN A 160 2.23 -17.36 4.41
N VAL A 161 1.95 -18.37 3.57
CA VAL A 161 2.05 -18.22 2.11
C VAL A 161 1.05 -17.19 1.58
N MET A 162 -0.18 -17.19 2.08
CA MET A 162 -1.15 -16.15 1.72
C MET A 162 -0.71 -14.74 2.12
N MET A 163 -0.08 -14.59 3.29
CA MET A 163 0.48 -13.31 3.73
C MET A 163 1.60 -12.83 2.79
N LEU A 164 2.51 -13.73 2.41
CA LEU A 164 3.59 -13.43 1.45
C LEU A 164 3.04 -13.03 0.08
N ALA A 165 2.06 -13.77 -0.45
CA ALA A 165 1.41 -13.43 -1.71
C ALA A 165 0.74 -12.06 -1.65
N LYS A 166 0.12 -11.72 -0.51
CA LYS A 166 -0.50 -10.41 -0.31
C LYS A 166 0.54 -9.28 -0.27
N ILE A 167 1.66 -9.48 0.42
CA ILE A 167 2.77 -8.52 0.47
C ILE A 167 3.35 -8.32 -0.94
N ALA A 168 3.59 -9.41 -1.69
CA ALA A 168 4.10 -9.34 -3.05
C ALA A 168 3.17 -8.51 -3.96
N ASN A 169 1.88 -8.84 -3.99
CA ASN A 169 0.89 -8.13 -4.80
C ASN A 169 0.73 -6.66 -4.41
N ASN A 170 0.76 -6.33 -3.11
CA ASN A 170 0.66 -4.95 -2.61
C ASN A 170 1.85 -4.07 -2.98
N ASN A 171 2.97 -4.66 -3.41
CA ASN A 171 4.20 -3.96 -3.77
C ASN A 171 4.65 -4.24 -5.21
N GLY A 172 3.76 -4.80 -6.05
CA GLY A 172 4.03 -5.04 -7.46
C GLY A 172 5.07 -6.14 -7.73
N LEU A 173 5.30 -7.03 -6.76
CA LEU A 173 6.17 -8.19 -6.93
C LEU A 173 5.37 -9.37 -7.52
N GLU A 174 6.07 -10.20 -8.29
CA GLU A 174 5.53 -11.43 -8.83
C GLU A 174 5.29 -12.44 -7.70
N SER A 175 4.15 -13.14 -7.71
CA SER A 175 3.76 -14.10 -6.67
C SER A 175 3.33 -15.46 -7.20
N SER A 176 3.44 -15.72 -8.52
CA SER A 176 2.93 -16.96 -9.10
C SER A 176 3.80 -18.18 -8.77
N PHE A 177 5.07 -17.95 -8.39
CA PHE A 177 5.95 -18.99 -7.86
C PHE A 177 5.56 -19.48 -6.46
N LEU A 178 4.70 -18.76 -5.73
CA LEU A 178 4.24 -19.19 -4.41
C LEU A 178 3.16 -20.27 -4.57
N PRO A 179 3.21 -21.34 -3.78
CA PRO A 179 2.17 -22.37 -3.84
C PRO A 179 0.82 -21.82 -3.34
N GLY A 180 -0.30 -22.26 -3.92
CA GLY A 180 -1.64 -21.81 -3.50
C GLY A 180 -2.02 -22.22 -2.08
N CYS A 181 -1.41 -23.28 -1.55
CA CYS A 181 -1.49 -23.72 -0.16
C CYS A 181 -0.20 -24.47 0.23
N ALA A 182 0.09 -24.55 1.53
CA ALA A 182 1.19 -25.34 2.05
C ALA A 182 0.65 -26.62 2.73
N ILE A 183 1.53 -27.60 2.95
CA ILE A 183 1.18 -28.82 3.68
C ILE A 183 0.94 -28.45 5.14
N ASP A 184 -0.33 -28.52 5.56
CA ASP A 184 -0.76 -28.24 6.92
C ASP A 184 -0.91 -29.58 7.68
N ALA A 185 0.21 -30.18 8.09
CA ALA A 185 0.25 -31.43 8.84
C ALA A 185 1.00 -31.27 10.17
N ALA A 186 0.80 -32.21 11.10
CA ALA A 186 1.56 -32.24 12.34
C ALA A 186 3.07 -32.36 12.02
N PRO A 187 3.98 -31.81 12.85
CA PRO A 187 5.41 -31.84 12.57
C PRO A 187 6.01 -33.24 12.39
N ASP A 188 5.38 -34.26 12.97
CA ASP A 188 5.77 -35.67 12.93
C ASP A 188 5.01 -36.49 11.86
N ALA A 189 4.15 -35.86 11.06
CA ALA A 189 3.35 -36.55 10.06
C ALA A 189 4.24 -37.07 8.91
N ILE A 190 4.10 -38.36 8.60
CA ILE A 190 4.84 -39.04 7.52
C ILE A 190 4.16 -38.84 6.15
N GLY A 191 2.89 -38.45 6.15
CA GLY A 191 2.11 -38.19 4.93
C GLY A 191 2.47 -36.84 4.31
N GLY A 192 2.79 -36.82 3.01
CA GLY A 192 3.09 -35.60 2.25
C GLY A 192 1.85 -34.74 1.91
N SER A 193 0.78 -34.82 2.70
CA SER A 193 -0.48 -34.13 2.47
C SER A 193 -1.03 -33.48 3.75
N SER A 194 -1.82 -32.42 3.59
CA SER A 194 -2.42 -31.70 4.72
C SER A 194 -3.37 -32.59 5.49
N MET A 195 -3.29 -32.57 6.82
CA MET A 195 -4.22 -33.28 7.69
C MET A 195 -5.53 -32.48 7.82
N PRO A 196 -6.71 -33.14 7.76
CA PRO A 196 -7.99 -32.45 7.96
C PRO A 196 -8.07 -31.88 9.37
N THR A 197 -8.60 -30.66 9.48
CA THR A 197 -8.75 -29.99 10.78
C THR A 197 -10.14 -29.40 10.94
N LYS A 198 -10.64 -29.37 12.17
CA LYS A 198 -11.92 -28.75 12.53
C LYS A 198 -11.80 -27.91 13.81
N ALA A 199 -12.76 -27.02 14.03
CA ALA A 199 -12.88 -26.31 15.29
C ALA A 199 -13.24 -27.28 16.44
N VAL A 200 -12.80 -26.99 17.65
CA VAL A 200 -13.04 -27.82 18.85
C VAL A 200 -14.52 -28.15 19.07
N THR A 201 -15.42 -27.19 18.80
CA THR A 201 -16.87 -27.38 18.96
C THR A 201 -17.40 -28.51 18.07
N SER A 202 -16.96 -28.55 16.80
CA SER A 202 -17.36 -29.61 15.87
C SER A 202 -16.80 -30.95 16.28
N LEU A 203 -15.54 -30.97 16.75
CA LEU A 203 -14.88 -32.22 17.13
C LEU A 203 -15.45 -32.83 18.41
N ILE A 204 -15.90 -32.01 19.37
CA ILE A 204 -16.62 -32.49 20.55
C ILE A 204 -17.92 -33.20 20.13
N ILE A 205 -18.67 -32.62 19.19
CA ILE A 205 -19.92 -33.20 18.68
C ILE A 205 -19.64 -34.49 17.91
N ASP A 206 -18.69 -34.46 16.97
CA ASP A 206 -18.33 -35.60 16.12
C ASP A 206 -17.87 -36.83 16.94
N ASN A 207 -17.23 -36.60 18.08
CA ASN A 207 -16.74 -37.67 18.96
C ASN A 207 -17.69 -38.02 20.11
N GLY A 208 -18.81 -37.31 20.26
CA GLY A 208 -19.80 -37.57 21.31
C GLY A 208 -19.33 -37.25 22.73
N PHE A 209 -18.37 -36.33 22.91
CA PHE A 209 -17.85 -35.98 24.23
C PHE A 209 -18.84 -35.11 25.02
N ALA A 210 -19.13 -35.49 26.26
CA ALA A 210 -20.07 -34.78 27.14
C ALA A 210 -19.41 -33.57 27.83
N CYS A 211 -18.91 -32.61 27.06
CA CYS A 211 -18.34 -31.37 27.60
C CYS A 211 -18.62 -30.15 26.71
N THR A 212 -18.49 -28.96 27.28
CA THR A 212 -18.61 -27.72 26.51
C THR A 212 -17.28 -27.30 25.91
N THR A 213 -17.31 -26.59 24.78
CA THR A 213 -16.11 -25.99 24.16
C THR A 213 -15.29 -25.17 25.16
N ARG A 214 -15.95 -24.39 26.03
CA ARG A 214 -15.26 -23.61 27.07
C ARG A 214 -14.52 -24.52 28.05
N ALA A 215 -15.18 -25.56 28.55
CA ALA A 215 -14.56 -26.50 29.49
C ALA A 215 -13.39 -27.26 28.84
N PHE A 216 -13.47 -27.57 27.55
CA PHE A 216 -12.39 -28.21 26.81
C PHE A 216 -11.20 -27.26 26.59
N ASN A 217 -11.44 -26.01 26.17
CA ASN A 217 -10.38 -25.02 25.99
C ASN A 217 -9.65 -24.71 27.30
N LEU A 218 -10.36 -24.61 28.42
CA LEU A 218 -9.74 -24.45 29.74
C LEU A 218 -8.88 -25.66 30.12
N ALA A 219 -9.32 -26.89 29.77
CA ALA A 219 -8.52 -28.09 30.01
C ALA A 219 -7.26 -28.10 29.14
N LEU A 220 -7.36 -27.71 27.87
CA LEU A 220 -6.21 -27.56 26.96
C LEU A 220 -5.21 -26.53 27.48
N GLU A 221 -5.69 -25.39 27.98
CA GLU A 221 -4.84 -24.37 28.60
C GLU A 221 -4.13 -24.90 29.85
N ALA A 222 -4.88 -25.54 30.75
CA ALA A 222 -4.31 -26.12 31.97
C ALA A 222 -3.22 -27.17 31.70
N HIS A 223 -3.30 -27.89 30.57
CA HIS A 223 -2.30 -28.87 30.15
C HIS A 223 -1.25 -28.30 29.17
N GLY A 224 -1.30 -26.99 28.89
CA GLY A 224 -0.32 -26.25 28.09
C GLY A 224 -0.42 -26.44 26.58
N PHE A 225 -1.55 -26.91 26.05
CA PHE A 225 -1.81 -27.04 24.60
C PHE A 225 -2.41 -25.76 23.98
N LEU A 226 -3.08 -24.94 24.80
CA LEU A 226 -3.58 -23.61 24.45
C LEU A 226 -3.00 -22.54 25.38
N LYS A 227 -3.01 -21.30 24.91
CA LYS A 227 -2.76 -20.10 25.72
C LYS A 227 -3.72 -18.98 25.31
N GLN A 228 -4.06 -18.10 26.25
CA GLN A 228 -4.73 -16.84 25.92
C GLN A 228 -3.72 -15.77 25.51
N LEU A 229 -4.10 -14.99 24.50
CA LEU A 229 -3.40 -13.80 24.03
C LEU A 229 -4.38 -12.63 24.02
N GLN A 230 -3.84 -11.40 24.08
CA GLN A 230 -4.66 -10.19 24.19
C GLN A 230 -4.45 -9.27 23.01
N ARG A 231 -5.51 -8.56 22.63
CA ARG A 231 -5.44 -7.44 21.69
C ARG A 231 -6.38 -6.32 22.08
N LYS A 232 -6.18 -5.13 21.50
CA LYS A 232 -7.19 -4.06 21.55
C LYS A 232 -8.16 -4.16 20.38
N ASN A 233 -9.45 -3.97 20.65
CA ASN A 233 -10.47 -3.82 19.61
C ASN A 233 -10.53 -2.36 19.09
N TYR A 234 -11.44 -2.09 18.16
CA TYR A 234 -11.61 -0.75 17.59
C TYR A 234 -12.04 0.29 18.65
N LYS A 235 -12.65 -0.14 19.75
CA LYS A 235 -13.03 0.68 20.91
C LYS A 235 -11.90 0.82 21.95
N GLN A 236 -10.69 0.34 21.66
CA GLN A 236 -9.55 0.30 22.58
C GLN A 236 -9.72 -0.64 23.80
N GLU A 237 -10.75 -1.49 23.80
CA GLU A 237 -10.96 -2.48 24.86
C GLU A 237 -10.06 -3.70 24.64
N VAL A 238 -9.55 -4.27 25.73
CA VAL A 238 -8.75 -5.50 25.70
C VAL A 238 -9.69 -6.69 25.49
N VAL A 239 -9.37 -7.52 24.48
CA VAL A 239 -10.10 -8.73 24.13
C VAL A 239 -9.12 -9.89 24.10
N ASP A 240 -9.49 -10.98 24.77
CA ASP A 240 -8.72 -12.22 24.82
C ASP A 240 -9.08 -13.14 23.65
N PHE A 241 -8.09 -13.83 23.11
CA PHE A 241 -8.27 -14.86 22.08
C PHE A 241 -7.31 -16.04 22.30
N TRP A 242 -7.66 -17.20 21.76
CA TRP A 242 -6.92 -18.43 21.95
C TRP A 242 -5.84 -18.64 20.88
N SER A 243 -4.68 -19.15 21.29
CA SER A 243 -3.60 -19.56 20.40
C SER A 243 -3.04 -20.91 20.82
N VAL A 244 -2.80 -21.78 19.83
CA VAL A 244 -2.12 -23.08 20.00
C VAL A 244 -0.66 -22.86 20.37
N THR A 245 -0.20 -23.56 21.40
CA THR A 245 1.21 -23.52 21.88
C THR A 245 2.11 -24.45 21.06
N ASP A 246 3.42 -24.43 21.28
CA ASP A 246 4.34 -25.39 20.63
C ASP A 246 3.95 -26.85 20.89
N LYS A 247 3.56 -27.15 22.13
CA LYS A 247 3.04 -28.46 22.51
C LYS A 247 1.72 -28.78 21.79
N GLY A 248 0.86 -27.78 21.64
CA GLY A 248 -0.41 -27.89 20.92
C GLY A 248 -0.27 -28.16 19.43
N LEU A 249 0.82 -27.72 18.79
CA LEU A 249 1.02 -27.86 17.34
C LEU A 249 1.15 -29.33 16.88
N ALA A 250 1.46 -30.26 17.78
CA ALA A 250 1.41 -31.69 17.49
C ALA A 250 -0.03 -32.19 17.21
N TYR A 251 -1.04 -31.49 17.71
CA TYR A 251 -2.46 -31.90 17.64
C TYR A 251 -3.32 -30.92 16.85
N GLY A 252 -2.81 -29.75 16.48
CA GLY A 252 -3.58 -28.72 15.79
C GLY A 252 -2.74 -27.60 15.20
N LYS A 253 -3.42 -26.55 14.74
CA LYS A 253 -2.81 -25.38 14.10
C LYS A 253 -3.61 -24.11 14.40
N ASN A 254 -2.93 -22.97 14.31
CA ASN A 254 -3.58 -21.66 14.34
C ASN A 254 -3.96 -21.25 12.91
N LEU A 255 -5.24 -21.12 12.63
CA LEU A 255 -5.73 -20.44 11.44
C LEU A 255 -5.87 -18.94 11.72
N THR A 256 -5.80 -18.10 10.69
CA THR A 256 -6.18 -16.69 10.81
C THR A 256 -7.70 -16.60 10.96
N SER A 257 -8.19 -15.87 11.97
CA SER A 257 -9.63 -15.71 12.17
C SER A 257 -10.28 -14.93 11.01
N PRO A 258 -11.38 -15.43 10.41
CA PRO A 258 -12.09 -14.74 9.34
C PRO A 258 -12.78 -13.46 9.82
N GLN A 259 -13.10 -13.37 11.12
CA GLN A 259 -13.75 -12.20 11.72
C GLN A 259 -12.73 -11.12 12.09
N CYS A 260 -11.52 -11.52 12.46
CA CYS A 260 -10.46 -10.60 12.82
C CYS A 260 -9.09 -11.16 12.39
N PRO A 261 -8.47 -10.64 11.32
CA PRO A 261 -7.16 -11.10 10.88
C PRO A 261 -6.03 -10.94 11.90
N ARG A 262 -6.28 -10.18 12.99
CA ARG A 262 -5.35 -9.99 14.11
C ARG A 262 -5.47 -11.06 15.20
N GLU A 263 -6.31 -12.06 15.00
CA GLU A 263 -6.53 -13.17 15.93
C GLU A 263 -6.24 -14.51 15.26
N THR A 264 -5.93 -15.48 16.11
CA THR A 264 -5.87 -16.89 15.72
C THR A 264 -7.17 -17.60 16.05
N GLN A 265 -7.51 -18.59 15.22
CA GLN A 265 -8.58 -19.54 15.44
C GLN A 265 -7.97 -20.94 15.54
N PRO A 266 -7.85 -21.51 16.76
CA PRO A 266 -7.34 -22.86 16.96
C PRO A 266 -8.20 -23.91 16.27
N HIS A 267 -7.57 -24.72 15.43
CA HIS A 267 -8.16 -25.89 14.78
C HIS A 267 -7.34 -27.13 15.13
N TRP A 268 -8.00 -28.27 15.29
CA TRP A 268 -7.35 -29.53 15.70
C TRP A 268 -7.45 -30.57 14.60
N TYR A 269 -6.42 -31.41 14.48
CA TYR A 269 -6.39 -32.52 13.52
C TYR A 269 -7.45 -33.56 13.90
N VAL A 270 -8.31 -33.91 12.94
CA VAL A 270 -9.45 -34.81 13.19
C VAL A 270 -8.96 -36.14 13.78
N ASP A 271 -7.92 -36.73 13.20
CA ASP A 271 -7.42 -38.06 13.58
C ASP A 271 -6.66 -38.08 14.93
N ARG A 272 -6.15 -36.93 15.38
CA ARG A 272 -5.39 -36.79 16.63
C ARG A 272 -6.27 -36.30 17.79
N PHE A 273 -7.48 -35.81 17.50
CA PHE A 273 -8.36 -35.22 18.51
C PHE A 273 -8.79 -36.20 19.62
N PRO A 274 -9.09 -37.49 19.36
CA PRO A 274 -9.44 -38.44 20.43
C PRO A 274 -8.29 -38.66 21.43
N GLU A 275 -7.05 -38.69 20.95
CA GLU A 275 -5.86 -38.79 21.80
C GLU A 275 -5.69 -37.53 22.66
N LEU A 276 -5.81 -36.35 22.03
CA LEU A 276 -5.77 -35.06 22.73
C LEU A 276 -6.83 -34.99 23.85
N ALA A 277 -8.05 -35.43 23.56
CA ALA A 277 -9.16 -35.45 24.53
C ALA A 277 -8.84 -36.34 25.74
N LYS A 278 -8.19 -37.50 25.55
CA LYS A 278 -7.72 -38.36 26.64
C LYS A 278 -6.66 -37.66 27.48
N LEU A 279 -5.70 -37.00 26.84
CA LEU A 279 -4.61 -36.29 27.53
C LEU A 279 -5.09 -35.14 28.43
N VAL A 280 -6.25 -34.55 28.13
CA VAL A 280 -6.85 -33.48 28.94
C VAL A 280 -8.05 -33.93 29.80
N GLY A 281 -8.32 -35.24 29.85
CA GLY A 281 -9.39 -35.82 30.67
C GLY A 281 -10.80 -35.41 30.22
N LYS A 282 -11.03 -35.31 28.91
CA LYS A 282 -12.32 -34.93 28.29
C LYS A 282 -12.88 -35.95 27.30
N ALA A 283 -12.20 -37.09 27.15
CA ALA A 283 -12.68 -38.24 26.38
C ALA A 283 -13.66 -39.09 27.19
#